data_AF-A0ABD0NGL4-F1
#
_entry.id   AF-A0ABD0NGL4-F1
#
_cell.length_a   1.000
_cell.length_b   1.000
_cell.length_c   1.000
_cell.angle_alpha   90.00
_cell.angle_beta   90.00
_cell.angle_gamma   90.00
#
_symmetry.space_group_name_H-M   'P 1'
#
loop_
_entity.id
_entity.type
_entity.pdbx_description
1 polymer ?
#
loop_
_entity_poly.entity_id
_entity_poly.type
_entity_poly.pdbx_seq_one_letter_code
_entity_poly.pdbx_strand_id
1 'polypeptide(L)' 'MLPLSQIMRKNQIAYHSYADDTQIYLSLSPNDYSPIDSLCHCIDEINSWMRQNFLQLNKEKTEVIAFGSKEEVLK' A
#
# COMPACT_ATOMS: atom_id res chain seq x y z
N MET A 1 -9.96 10.68 4.66
CA MET A 1 -9.42 9.49 5.36
C MET A 1 -8.35 9.87 6.41
N LEU A 2 -8.68 10.61 7.48
CA LEU A 2 -7.65 11.08 8.43
C LEU A 2 -6.87 9.93 9.13
N PRO A 3 -7.50 8.87 9.68
CA PRO A 3 -6.77 7.84 10.42
C PRO A 3 -5.83 6.99 9.56
N LEU A 4 -6.32 6.50 8.43
CA LEU A 4 -5.52 5.69 7.49
C LEU A 4 -4.39 6.50 6.86
N SER A 5 -4.63 7.78 6.58
CA SER A 5 -3.59 8.67 6.07
C SER A 5 -2.45 8.89 7.07
N GLN A 6 -2.71 8.84 8.38
CA GLN A 6 -1.67 8.94 9.41
C GLN A 6 -0.79 7.70 9.42
N ILE A 7 -1.40 6.50 9.28
CA ILE A 7 -0.68 5.24 9.17
C ILE A 7 0.23 5.24 7.93
N MET A 8 -0.30 5.63 6.77
CA MET A 8 0.50 5.70 5.53
C MET A 8 1.67 6.69 5.64
N ARG A 9 1.42 7.90 6.19
CA ARG A 9 2.49 8.89 6.42
C ARG A 9 3.55 8.41 7.41
N LYS A 10 3.15 7.72 8.48
CA LYS A 10 4.07 7.12 9.46
C LYS A 10 5.00 6.09 8.79
N ASN A 11 4.46 5.30 7.88
CA ASN A 11 5.21 4.29 7.12
C ASN A 11 5.90 4.84 5.87
N GLN A 12 5.89 6.16 5.66
CA GLN A 12 6.50 6.84 4.49
C GLN A 12 5.94 6.34 3.14
N ILE A 13 4.67 5.92 3.14
CA ILE A 13 3.98 5.44 1.95
C ILE A 13 3.31 6.61 1.22
N ALA A 14 3.60 6.72 -0.08
CA ALA A 14 2.87 7.63 -0.97
C ALA A 14 1.49 7.03 -1.29
N TYR A 15 0.45 7.86 -1.25
CA TYR A 15 -0.92 7.39 -1.46
C TYR A 15 -1.80 8.48 -2.06
N HIS A 16 -2.87 8.04 -2.72
CA HIS A 16 -4.01 8.85 -3.10
C HIS A 16 -5.28 8.18 -2.57
N SER A 17 -6.26 8.97 -2.17
CA SER A 17 -7.50 8.43 -1.63
C SER A 17 -8.67 9.31 -2.03
N TYR A 18 -9.74 8.67 -2.46
CA TYR A 18 -11.02 9.30 -2.79
C TYR A 18 -12.15 8.39 -2.32
N ALA A 19 -13.00 8.89 -1.42
CA ALA A 19 -14.04 8.08 -0.75
C ALA A 19 -13.46 6.81 -0.10
N ASP A 20 -13.95 5.62 -0.48
CA ASP A 20 -13.48 4.31 -0.04
C ASP A 20 -12.32 3.75 -0.89
N ASP A 21 -12.07 4.32 -2.07
CA ASP A 21 -10.97 3.91 -2.93
C ASP A 21 -9.65 4.53 -2.46
N THR A 22 -8.63 3.69 -2.35
CA THR A 22 -7.28 4.06 -1.91
C THR A 22 -6.25 3.44 -2.84
N GLN A 23 -5.36 4.29 -3.37
CA GLN A 23 -4.23 3.89 -4.17
C GLN A 23 -2.95 4.11 -3.38
N ILE A 24 -2.05 3.13 -3.41
CA ILE A 24 -0.75 3.16 -2.75
C ILE A 24 0.32 3.10 -3.83
N TYR A 25 1.31 3.98 -3.75
CA TYR A 25 2.42 4.03 -4.70
C TYR A 25 3.73 3.69 -4.02
N LEU A 26 4.52 2.85 -4.69
CA LEU A 26 5.83 2.42 -4.24
C LEU A 26 6.81 2.50 -5.41
N SER A 27 8.01 3.00 -5.14
CA SER A 27 9.13 2.92 -6.08
C SER A 27 10.09 1.84 -5.59
N LEU A 28 10.52 0.97 -6.49
CA LEU A 28 11.47 -0.10 -6.21
C LEU A 28 12.73 0.15 -7.04
N SER A 29 13.88 -0.12 -6.45
CA SER A 29 15.16 -0.11 -7.15
C SER A 29 15.72 -1.53 -7.22
N PRO A 30 16.49 -1.88 -8.27
CA PRO A 30 17.16 -3.17 -8.32
C PRO A 30 17.99 -3.41 -7.06
N ASN A 31 17.75 -4.54 -6.40
CA ASN A 31 18.41 -4.96 -5.15
C ASN A 31 18.04 -4.17 -3.88
N ASP A 32 17.05 -3.27 -3.94
CA ASP A 32 16.48 -2.64 -2.74
C ASP A 32 14.99 -2.95 -2.64
N TYR A 33 14.66 -3.91 -1.77
CA TYR A 33 13.30 -4.34 -1.48
C TYR A 33 12.79 -3.81 -0.13
N SER A 34 13.56 -2.97 0.57
CA SER A 34 13.13 -2.35 1.83
C SER A 34 11.81 -1.56 1.74
N PRO A 35 11.44 -0.96 0.58
CA PRO A 35 10.13 -0.34 0.45
C PRO A 35 8.97 -1.35 0.53
N ILE A 36 9.19 -2.62 0.14
CA ILE A 36 8.18 -3.68 0.25
C ILE A 36 7.93 -4.02 1.73
N ASP A 37 8.98 -4.11 2.54
CA ASP A 37 8.84 -4.37 3.97
C ASP A 37 8.03 -3.25 4.66
N SER A 38 8.30 -1.99 4.28
CA SER A 38 7.55 -0.82 4.75
C SER A 38 6.08 -0.86 4.32
N LEU A 39 5.81 -1.30 3.08
CA LEU A 39 4.46 -1.51 2.58
C LEU A 39 3.71 -2.61 3.36
N CYS A 40 4.34 -3.76 3.57
CA CYS A 40 3.77 -4.86 4.35
C CYS A 40 3.41 -4.40 5.77
N HIS A 41 4.33 -3.71 6.44
CA HIS A 41 4.07 -3.16 7.77
C HIS A 41 2.90 -2.16 7.77
N CYS A 42 2.84 -1.26 6.78
CA CYS A 42 1.75 -0.32 6.62
C CYS A 42 0.39 -1.03 6.42
N ILE A 43 0.35 -2.07 5.58
CA ILE A 43 -0.87 -2.84 5.33
C ILE A 43 -1.35 -3.58 6.59
N ASP A 44 -0.43 -4.10 7.40
CA ASP A 44 -0.78 -4.73 8.68
C ASP A 44 -1.39 -3.74 9.67
N GLU A 45 -0.82 -2.54 9.78
CA GLU A 45 -1.39 -1.47 10.61
C GLU A 45 -2.76 -1.02 10.10
N ILE A 46 -2.93 -0.87 8.78
CA ILE A 46 -4.24 -0.57 8.14
C ILE A 46 -5.24 -1.68 8.47
N ASN A 47 -4.87 -2.94 8.31
CA ASN A 47 -5.75 -4.08 8.60
C ASN A 47 -6.13 -4.17 10.08
N SER A 48 -5.20 -3.85 10.99
CA SER A 48 -5.48 -3.75 12.42
C SER A 48 -6.50 -2.64 12.71
N TRP A 49 -6.27 -1.45 12.14
CA TRP A 49 -7.17 -0.31 12.30
C TRP A 49 -8.55 -0.59 11.72
N MET A 50 -8.64 -1.14 10.51
CA MET A 50 -9.90 -1.51 9.86
C MET A 50 -10.72 -2.45 10.75
N ARG A 51 -10.09 -3.52 11.26
CA ARG A 51 -10.76 -4.48 12.17
C ARG A 51 -11.27 -3.83 13.45
N GLN A 52 -10.47 -2.95 14.07
CA GLN A 52 -10.89 -2.21 15.27
C GLN A 52 -12.07 -1.25 15.01
N ASN A 53 -12.25 -0.83 13.76
CA ASN A 53 -13.32 0.08 13.34
C ASN A 53 -14.45 -0.64 12.58
N PHE A 54 -14.53 -1.98 12.67
CA PHE A 54 -15.56 -2.80 12.01
C PHE A 54 -15.59 -2.66 10.48
N LEU A 55 -14.42 -2.44 9.88
CA LEU A 55 -14.20 -2.33 8.44
C LEU A 55 -13.28 -3.48 7.95
N GLN A 56 -13.23 -3.67 6.63
CA GLN A 56 -12.38 -4.68 6.00
C GLN A 56 -11.89 -4.22 4.62
N LEU A 57 -10.64 -4.57 4.27
CA LEU A 57 -10.15 -4.42 2.90
C LEU A 57 -10.89 -5.39 1.96
N ASN A 58 -11.33 -4.89 0.81
CA ASN A 58 -11.96 -5.71 -0.20
C ASN A 58 -10.91 -6.37 -1.11
N LYS A 59 -10.59 -7.64 -0.84
CA LYS A 59 -9.60 -8.40 -1.61
C LYS A 59 -10.00 -8.61 -3.08
N GLU A 60 -11.30 -8.73 -3.37
CA GLU A 60 -11.78 -8.94 -4.74
C GLU A 60 -11.60 -7.69 -5.62
N LYS A 61 -11.58 -6.50 -4.99
CA LYS A 61 -11.38 -5.22 -5.68
C LYS A 61 -9.94 -4.69 -5.59
N THR A 62 -9.07 -5.31 -4.80
CA THR A 62 -7.70 -4.84 -4.63
C THR A 62 -6.84 -5.38 -5.77
N GLU A 63 -6.17 -4.49 -6.49
CA GLU A 63 -5.28 -4.82 -7.60
C GLU A 63 -3.85 -4.32 -7.36
N VAL A 64 -2.87 -4.99 -7.98
CA VAL A 64 -1.46 -4.58 -7.98
C VAL A 64 -1.03 -4.37 -9.42
N ILE A 65 -0.52 -3.18 -9.71
CA ILE A 65 -0.04 -2.79 -11.02
C ILE A 65 1.45 -2.46 -10.92
N ALA A 66 2.26 -3.19 -11.67
CA ALA A 66 3.70 -2.95 -11.76
C ALA A 66 4.02 -2.14 -13.03
N PHE A 67 4.82 -1.08 -12.87
CA PHE A 67 5.33 -0.27 -13.97
C PHE A 67 6.86 -0.39 -14.01
N GLY A 68 7.43 -0.62 -15.19
CA GLY A 68 8.88 -0.79 -15.37
C GLY A 68 9.25 -1.11 -16.81
N SER A 69 10.56 -1.20 -17.11
CA SER A 69 11.02 -1.67 -18.42
C SER A 69 10.66 -3.15 -18.63
N LYS A 70 10.52 -3.60 -19.88
CA LYS A 70 10.15 -5.00 -20.18
C LYS A 70 11.14 -6.01 -19.58
N GLU A 71 12.42 -5.64 -19.43
CA GLU A 71 13.43 -6.49 -18.81
C GLU A 71 13.29 -6.63 -17.28
N GLU A 72 12.60 -5.70 -16.62
CA GLU A 72 12.45 -5.63 -15.15
C GLU A 72 11.11 -6.19 -14.66
N VAL A 73 10.07 -6.18 -15.48
CA VAL A 73 8.70 -6.63 -15.12
C VAL A 73 8.54 -8.17 -15.20
N LEU A 74 9.52 -8.89 -15.76
CA LEU A 74 9.45 -10.34 -16.03
C LEU A 74 10.46 -11.21 -15.24
N LYS A 75 10.84 -10.82 -14.02
CA LYS A 75 11.58 -11.71 -13.11
C LYS A 75 10.77 -12.06 -11.87
#